data_AF-A0A3D4YCP5-F1
#
_entry.id   AF-A0A3D4YCP5-F1
#
_cell.length_a   1.000
_cell.length_b   1.000
_cell.length_c   1.000
_cell.angle_alpha   90.00
_cell.angle_beta   90.00
_cell.angle_gamma   90.00
#
_symmetry.space_group_name_H-M   'P 1'
#
loop_
_entity.id
_entity.type
_entity.pdbx_description
1 polymer ?
#
loop_
_entity_poly.entity_id
_entity_poly.type
_entity_poly.pdbx_seq_one_letter_code
_entity_poly.pdbx_strand_id
1 'polypeptide(L)'
;MNFKKLNNLVGWVVFLIATIVYFLTLEPTASWWDCGEYISTAYKLQVGHPPGAPLFQMMGRFFSLFAFGDLSKVALMINVMSALSSSFTILFLFWTITMLARKIVKVADDSIASGDAIAVLGAG
;
A
#
# COMPACT_ATOMS: atom_id res chain seq x y z
N MET A 1 1.71 9.77 -26.98
CA MET A 1 1.56 8.96 -25.75
C MET A 1 0.06 8.95 -25.39
N ASN A 2 -0.49 7.90 -24.78
CA ASN A 2 -1.94 7.81 -24.45
C ASN A 2 -2.17 8.10 -22.96
N PHE A 3 -3.22 8.85 -22.60
CA PHE A 3 -3.49 9.26 -21.22
C PHE A 3 -3.52 8.08 -20.25
N LYS A 4 -4.16 6.97 -20.66
CA LYS A 4 -4.25 5.75 -19.84
C LYS A 4 -2.87 5.17 -19.52
N LYS A 5 -1.94 5.18 -20.49
CA LYS A 5 -0.57 4.71 -20.27
C LYS A 5 0.17 5.63 -19.28
N LEU A 6 0.01 6.95 -19.44
CA LEU A 6 0.62 7.93 -18.54
C LEU A 6 0.04 7.82 -17.11
N ASN A 7 -1.28 7.73 -16.97
CA ASN A 7 -1.97 7.55 -15.69
C ASN A 7 -1.51 6.29 -14.95
N ASN A 8 -1.38 5.17 -15.66
CA ASN A 8 -0.89 3.94 -15.06
C ASN A 8 0.58 4.07 -14.63
N LEU A 9 1.43 4.70 -15.45
CA LEU A 9 2.83 4.93 -15.11
C LEU A 9 2.97 5.83 -13.87
N VAL A 10 2.26 6.96 -13.84
CA VAL A 10 2.27 7.90 -12.70
C VAL A 10 1.79 7.20 -11.43
N GLY A 11 0.71 6.41 -11.49
CA GLY A 11 0.25 5.63 -10.34
C GLY A 11 1.35 4.70 -9.80
N TRP A 12 2.03 3.95 -10.66
CA TRP A 12 3.14 3.09 -10.24
C TRP A 12 4.34 3.87 -9.69
N VAL A 13 4.62 5.07 -10.19
CA VAL A 13 5.64 5.97 -9.61
C VAL A 13 5.23 6.42 -8.21
N VAL A 14 3.97 6.82 -8.01
CA VAL A 14 3.43 7.19 -6.70
C VAL A 14 3.51 6.00 -5.72
N PHE A 15 3.17 4.80 -6.16
CA PHE A 15 3.35 3.56 -5.39
C PHE A 15 4.81 3.35 -4.97
N LEU A 16 5.75 3.53 -5.89
CA LEU A 16 7.18 3.34 -5.60
C LEU A 16 7.67 4.36 -4.58
N ILE A 17 7.27 5.63 -4.71
CA ILE A 17 7.59 6.69 -3.74
C ILE A 17 7.03 6.32 -2.36
N ALA A 18 5.75 5.95 -2.29
CA ALA A 18 5.13 5.53 -1.03
C ALA A 18 5.84 4.33 -0.40
N THR A 19 6.19 3.33 -1.21
CA THR A 19 6.93 2.14 -0.75
C THR A 19 8.28 2.52 -0.16
N ILE A 20 9.05 3.38 -0.83
CA ILE A 20 10.34 3.86 -0.33
C ILE A 20 10.16 4.60 0.99
N VAL A 21 9.22 5.55 1.06
CA VAL A 21 8.97 6.32 2.28
C VAL A 21 8.61 5.38 3.43
N TYR A 22 7.64 4.48 3.26
CA TYR A 22 7.24 3.56 4.31
C TYR A 22 8.33 2.54 4.69
N PHE A 23 9.19 2.15 3.76
CA PHE A 23 10.32 1.26 4.07
C PHE A 23 11.42 1.99 4.85
N LEU A 24 11.63 3.28 4.59
CA LEU A 24 12.58 4.10 5.33
C LEU A 24 12.08 4.46 6.73
N THR A 25 10.76 4.50 6.94
CA THR A 25 10.14 4.93 8.20
C THR A 25 9.48 3.82 9.01
N LEU A 26 9.47 2.56 8.54
CA LEU A 26 8.87 1.47 9.31
C LEU A 26 9.67 1.20 10.58
N GLU A 27 8.94 0.91 11.65
CA GLU A 27 9.52 0.48 12.92
C GLU A 27 10.00 -0.98 12.77
N PRO A 28 11.27 -1.32 13.04
CA PRO A 28 11.76 -2.71 12.92
C PRO A 28 11.24 -3.63 14.04
N THR A 29 10.66 -3.06 15.10
CA THR A 29 10.17 -3.77 16.28
C THR A 29 8.65 -3.65 16.46
N ALA A 30 8.13 -3.99 17.64
CA ALA A 30 6.74 -3.75 17.97
C ALA A 30 6.53 -2.26 18.28
N SER A 31 5.82 -1.55 17.41
CA SER A 31 5.44 -0.16 17.68
C SER A 31 4.35 -0.07 18.75
N TRP A 32 4.08 1.17 19.17
CA TRP A 32 3.06 1.48 20.15
C TRP A 32 1.68 0.94 19.77
N TRP A 33 0.89 0.59 20.78
CA TRP A 33 -0.52 0.20 20.69
C TRP A 33 -0.72 -1.22 20.15
N ASP A 34 -1.43 -1.38 19.03
CA ASP A 34 -1.95 -2.67 18.58
C ASP A 34 -0.89 -3.53 17.85
N CYS A 35 0.21 -2.94 17.39
CA CYS A 35 1.15 -3.65 16.51
C CYS A 35 1.78 -4.88 17.18
N GLY A 36 2.13 -4.82 18.46
CA GLY A 36 2.63 -6.00 19.19
C GLY A 36 1.60 -7.13 19.27
N GLU A 37 0.33 -6.79 19.46
CA GLU A 37 -0.78 -7.76 19.48
C GLU A 37 -0.95 -8.40 18.10
N TYR A 38 -1.01 -7.60 17.03
CA TYR A 38 -1.16 -8.10 15.67
C TYR A 38 0.05 -8.90 15.20
N ILE A 39 1.28 -8.50 15.53
CA ILE A 39 2.50 -9.25 15.20
C ILE A 39 2.49 -10.63 15.87
N SER A 40 2.20 -10.67 17.16
CA SER A 40 2.22 -11.93 17.93
C SER A 40 1.10 -12.89 17.50
N THR A 41 -0.10 -12.35 17.26
CA THR A 41 -1.25 -13.13 16.80
C THR A 41 -1.10 -13.57 15.34
N ALA A 42 -0.56 -12.75 14.44
CA ALA A 42 -0.22 -13.17 13.08
C ALA A 42 0.84 -14.27 13.08
N TYR A 43 1.93 -14.10 13.85
CA TYR A 43 3.01 -15.08 13.90
C TYR A 43 2.54 -16.46 14.38
N LYS A 44 1.61 -16.51 15.33
CA LYS A 44 1.05 -17.76 15.87
C LYS A 44 -0.26 -18.20 15.22
N LEU A 45 -0.79 -17.45 14.24
CA LEU A 45 -2.13 -17.65 13.66
C LEU A 45 -3.25 -17.71 14.73
N GLN A 46 -3.21 -16.76 15.65
CA GLN A 46 -4.20 -16.59 16.73
C GLN A 46 -5.20 -15.48 16.39
N VAL A 47 -6.28 -15.43 17.17
CA VAL A 47 -7.29 -14.37 17.12
C VAL A 47 -6.95 -13.36 18.21
N GLY A 48 -6.65 -12.11 17.84
CA GLY A 48 -6.43 -11.02 18.80
C GLY A 48 -7.74 -10.60 19.48
N HIS A 49 -8.65 -10.04 18.68
CA HIS A 49 -10.02 -9.68 19.11
C HIS A 49 -11.08 -10.37 18.26
N PRO A 50 -12.16 -10.95 18.83
CA PRO A 50 -13.28 -11.47 18.04
C PRO A 50 -13.96 -10.36 17.21
N PRO A 51 -14.35 -10.57 15.94
CA PRO A 51 -14.32 -11.80 15.11
C PRO A 51 -12.97 -12.09 14.41
N GLY A 52 -11.92 -11.33 14.71
CA GLY A 52 -10.56 -11.48 14.17
C GLY A 52 -10.33 -10.75 12.84
N ALA A 53 -9.06 -10.65 12.44
CA ALA A 53 -8.64 -10.14 11.13
C ALA A 53 -7.96 -11.27 10.32
N PRO A 54 -8.68 -12.33 9.91
CA PRO A 54 -8.08 -13.58 9.43
C PRO A 54 -7.17 -13.39 8.21
N LEU A 55 -7.52 -12.51 7.28
CA LEU A 55 -6.67 -12.21 6.12
C LEU A 55 -5.34 -11.58 6.55
N PHE A 56 -5.38 -10.61 7.46
CA PHE A 56 -4.17 -9.99 8.00
C PHE A 56 -3.29 -11.02 8.71
N GLN A 57 -3.88 -11.90 9.52
CA GLN A 57 -3.11 -12.93 10.23
C GLN A 57 -2.43 -13.92 9.27
N MET A 58 -3.14 -14.38 8.23
CA MET A 58 -2.57 -15.29 7.23
C MET A 58 -1.45 -14.63 6.44
N MET A 59 -1.64 -13.37 6.02
CA MET A 59 -0.62 -12.60 5.30
C MET A 59 0.59 -12.32 6.19
N GLY A 60 0.37 -11.90 7.44
CA GLY A 60 1.43 -11.65 8.40
C GLY A 60 2.22 -12.92 8.71
N ARG A 61 1.55 -14.07 8.83
CA ARG A 61 2.23 -15.36 8.95
C ARG A 61 3.09 -15.67 7.74
N PHE A 62 2.57 -15.48 6.52
CA PHE A 62 3.34 -15.69 5.30
C PHE A 62 4.60 -14.80 5.26
N PHE A 63 4.45 -13.50 5.57
CA PHE A 63 5.60 -12.59 5.60
C PHE A 63 6.61 -12.92 6.68
N SER A 64 6.15 -13.40 7.85
CA SER A 64 7.06 -13.83 8.92
C SER A 64 8.01 -14.97 8.51
N LEU A 65 7.68 -15.76 7.49
CA LEU A 65 8.55 -16.83 6.97
C LEU A 65 9.84 -16.28 6.34
N PHE A 66 9.83 -15.04 5.84
CA PHE A 66 11.03 -14.36 5.33
C PHE A 66 12.01 -13.94 6.44
N ALA A 67 11.67 -14.18 7.71
CA ALA A 67 12.63 -14.08 8.81
C ALA A 67 13.60 -15.27 8.85
N PHE A 68 13.38 -16.33 8.06
CA PHE A 68 14.25 -17.52 7.96
C PHE A 68 14.60 -18.15 9.32
N GLY A 69 13.66 -18.14 10.27
CA GLY A 69 13.83 -18.70 11.62
C GLY A 69 14.39 -17.73 12.66
N ASP A 70 14.79 -16.52 12.26
CA ASP A 70 15.27 -15.48 13.17
C ASP A 70 14.10 -14.72 13.81
N LEU A 71 13.77 -15.05 15.06
CA LEU A 71 12.66 -14.44 15.79
C LEU A 71 12.77 -12.92 15.93
N SER A 72 13.99 -12.37 15.93
CA SER A 72 14.19 -10.91 16.04
C SER A 72 13.71 -10.15 14.81
N LYS A 73 13.57 -10.82 13.66
CA LYS A 73 13.14 -10.23 12.38
C LYS A 73 11.66 -10.40 12.07
N VAL A 74 10.92 -11.17 12.88
CA VAL A 74 9.49 -11.43 12.63
C VAL A 74 8.68 -10.14 12.62
N ALA A 75 8.91 -9.25 13.60
CA ALA A 75 8.25 -7.96 13.68
C ALA A 75 8.51 -7.11 12.44
N LEU A 76 9.78 -6.99 12.05
CA LEU A 76 10.20 -6.30 10.83
C LEU A 76 9.49 -6.84 9.59
N MET A 77 9.45 -8.16 9.38
CA MET A 77 8.82 -8.75 8.19
C MET A 77 7.31 -8.49 8.13
N ILE A 78 6.63 -8.54 9.28
CA ILE A 78 5.20 -8.22 9.35
C ILE A 78 4.97 -6.71 9.12
N ASN A 79 5.85 -5.84 9.62
CA ASN A 79 5.75 -4.42 9.35
C ASN A 79 6.04 -4.08 7.87
N VAL A 80 6.92 -4.83 7.20
CA VAL A 80 7.14 -4.75 5.75
C VAL A 80 5.86 -5.09 4.97
N MET A 81 5.12 -6.12 5.38
CA MET A 81 3.81 -6.43 4.80
C MET A 81 2.84 -5.26 4.94
N SER A 82 2.76 -4.66 6.12
CA SER A 82 1.91 -3.50 6.38
C SER A 82 2.31 -2.32 5.49
N ALA A 83 3.61 -2.01 5.39
CA ALA A 83 4.14 -0.94 4.54
C ALA A 83 3.81 -1.16 3.05
N LEU A 84 3.95 -2.38 2.54
CA LEU A 84 3.57 -2.71 1.16
C LEU A 84 2.07 -2.56 0.95
N SER A 85 1.26 -3.06 1.87
CA SER A 85 -0.20 -2.97 1.80
C SER A 85 -0.67 -1.51 1.78
N SER A 86 -0.10 -0.66 2.65
CA SER A 86 -0.36 0.79 2.66
C SER A 86 0.06 1.48 1.37
N SER A 87 1.18 1.06 0.77
CA SER A 87 1.64 1.60 -0.51
C SER A 87 0.67 1.27 -1.65
N PHE A 88 0.13 0.04 -1.67
CA PHE A 88 -0.94 -0.34 -2.62
C PHE A 88 -2.23 0.45 -2.39
N THR A 89 -2.58 0.76 -1.14
CA THR A 89 -3.72 1.65 -0.85
C THR A 89 -3.54 3.01 -1.51
N ILE A 90 -2.34 3.61 -1.46
CA ILE A 90 -2.05 4.89 -2.13
C ILE A 90 -2.17 4.77 -3.65
N LEU A 91 -1.66 3.68 -4.26
CA LEU A 91 -1.82 3.42 -5.69
C LEU A 91 -3.30 3.40 -6.11
N PHE A 92 -4.12 2.65 -5.38
CA PHE A 92 -5.54 2.53 -5.67
C PHE A 92 -6.29 3.83 -5.39
N LEU A 93 -5.87 4.59 -4.39
CA LEU A 93 -6.42 5.92 -4.10
C LEU A 93 -6.14 6.88 -5.28
N PHE A 94 -4.90 6.93 -5.77
CA PHE A 94 -4.51 7.70 -6.96
C PHE A 94 -5.39 7.32 -8.17
N TRP A 95 -5.54 6.04 -8.47
CA TRP A 95 -6.39 5.60 -9.59
C TRP A 95 -7.88 5.87 -9.37
N THR A 96 -8.35 5.84 -8.12
CA THR A 96 -9.74 6.19 -7.80
C THR A 96 -9.98 7.68 -8.03
N ILE A 97 -9.09 8.55 -7.54
CA ILE A 97 -9.21 9.99 -7.71
C ILE A 97 -9.13 10.37 -9.19
N THR A 98 -8.13 9.86 -9.91
CA THR A 98 -8.00 10.13 -11.35
C THR A 98 -9.21 9.61 -12.14
N MET A 99 -9.75 8.43 -11.82
CA MET A 99 -10.98 7.91 -12.43
C MET A 99 -12.17 8.85 -12.20
N LEU A 100 -12.35 9.38 -11.00
CA LEU A 100 -13.43 10.29 -10.67
C LEU A 100 -13.23 11.67 -11.32
N ALA A 101 -12.04 12.24 -11.24
CA ALA A 101 -11.70 13.54 -11.84
C ALA A 101 -11.91 13.53 -13.36
N ARG A 102 -11.56 12.44 -14.04
CA ARG A 102 -11.85 12.28 -15.48
C ARG A 102 -13.33 12.34 -15.82
N LYS A 103 -14.21 11.78 -14.98
CA LYS A 103 -15.66 11.83 -15.21
C LYS A 103 -16.21 13.25 -15.12
N ILE A 104 -15.57 14.11 -14.31
CA ILE A 104 -15.97 15.51 -14.14
C ILE A 104 -15.50 16.35 -15.33
N VAL A 105 -14.22 16.23 -15.72
CA VAL A 105 -13.60 17.11 -16.72
C VAL A 105 -13.74 16.57 -18.15
N LYS A 106 -14.21 15.33 -18.33
CA LYS A 106 -14.44 14.67 -19.64
C LYS A 106 -13.19 14.60 -20.53
N VAL A 107 -12.04 14.29 -19.94
CA VAL A 107 -10.76 14.14 -20.66
C VAL A 107 -10.78 12.88 -21.55
N ALA A 108 -10.56 13.06 -22.85
CA ALA A 108 -10.45 11.97 -23.83
C ALA A 108 -9.14 11.18 -23.66
N ASP A 109 -9.15 9.88 -24.03
CA ASP A 109 -7.99 9.00 -23.83
C ASP A 109 -6.75 9.40 -24.67
N ASP A 110 -6.95 10.10 -25.80
CA ASP A 110 -5.87 10.51 -26.71
C ASP A 110 -5.36 11.94 -26.45
N SER A 111 -5.99 12.71 -25.57
CA SER A 111 -5.59 14.07 -25.26
C SER A 111 -4.67 14.11 -24.04
N ILE A 112 -3.35 14.02 -24.27
CA ILE A 112 -2.33 14.27 -23.22
C ILE A 112 -2.02 15.76 -23.06
N ALA A 113 -2.21 16.57 -24.11
CA ALA A 113 -1.70 17.93 -24.18
C ALA A 113 -2.63 19.02 -23.60
N SER A 114 -3.77 18.64 -22.99
CA SER A 114 -4.68 19.61 -22.36
C SER A 114 -4.29 19.87 -20.91
N GLY A 115 -4.46 21.11 -20.44
CA GLY A 115 -4.29 21.45 -19.01
C GLY A 115 -5.17 20.57 -18.10
N ASP A 116 -6.31 20.12 -18.61
CA ASP A 116 -7.21 19.18 -17.96
C ASP A 116 -6.56 17.82 -17.65
N ALA A 117 -5.73 17.29 -18.55
CA ALA A 117 -5.03 16.03 -18.32
C ALA A 117 -4.02 16.14 -17.17
N ILE A 118 -3.31 17.28 -17.10
CA ILE A 118 -2.38 17.58 -16.01
C ILE A 118 -3.16 17.77 -14.70
N ALA A 119 -4.28 18.49 -14.73
CA ALA A 119 -5.12 18.71 -13.55
C ALA A 119 -5.66 17.40 -12.98
N VAL A 120 -6.10 16.47 -13.85
CA VAL A 120 -6.54 15.12 -13.42
C VAL A 120 -5.39 14.35 -12.77
N LEU A 121 -4.21 14.31 -13.41
CA LEU A 121 -3.05 13.58 -12.88
C LEU A 121 -2.52 14.18 -11.57
N GLY A 122 -2.57 15.51 -11.41
CA GLY A 122 -2.13 16.18 -10.20
C GLY A 122 -3.14 16.17 -9.06
N ALA A 123 -4.41 15.83 -9.34
CA ALA A 123 -5.43 15.68 -8.31
C ALA A 123 -5.33 14.34 -7.57
N GLY A 124 -4.86 13.29 -8.25
CA GLY A 124 -4.62 11.97 -7.68
C GLY A 124 -3.29 11.89 -6.94
#